data_AF-A0A1H0E3T2-F1
#
_entry.id   AF-A0A1H0E3T2-F1
#
_cell.length_a   1.000
_cell.length_b   1.000
_cell.length_c   1.000
_cell.angle_alpha   90.00
_cell.angle_beta   90.00
_cell.angle_gamma   90.00
#
_symmetry.space_group_name_H-M   'P 1'
#
loop_
_entity.id
_entity.type
_entity.pdbx_description
1 polymer ?
#
loop_
_entity_poly.entity_id
_entity_poly.type
_entity_poly.pdbx_seq_one_letter_code
_entity_poly.pdbx_strand_id
1 'polypeptide(L)'
;MGLERRRPLRSAHRRRPRVLGELETAEPESTEAVRVFIAAQCNVSHAADRLYVHRNTLLRRLARADRHLPRPLAANVVEVASALEVLRRRAGF
;
A
#
# COMPACT_ATOMS: atom_id res chain seq x y z
N MET A 1 27.38 43.94 -18.45
CA MET A 1 27.58 43.21 -17.18
C MET A 1 26.27 43.36 -16.40
N GLY A 2 25.55 42.35 -15.94
CA GLY A 2 25.86 40.95 -15.70
C GLY A 2 24.62 40.07 -15.84
N LEU A 3 24.90 38.81 -16.16
CA LEU A 3 23.95 37.73 -16.35
C LEU A 3 23.51 37.19 -14.98
N GLU A 4 22.28 37.43 -14.55
CA GLU A 4 21.67 36.58 -13.51
C GLU A 4 20.55 35.75 -14.11
N ARG A 5 20.98 34.65 -14.74
CA ARG A 5 20.11 33.50 -14.99
C ARG A 5 19.70 32.92 -13.63
N ARG A 6 18.51 33.29 -13.15
CA ARG A 6 17.83 32.56 -12.08
C ARG A 6 17.55 31.14 -12.56
N ARG A 7 18.48 30.23 -12.29
CA ARG A 7 18.29 28.79 -12.48
C ARG A 7 17.14 28.37 -11.55
N PRO A 8 16.15 27.62 -12.04
CA PRO A 8 15.07 27.15 -11.20
C PRO A 8 15.65 26.22 -10.13
N LEU A 9 15.21 26.41 -8.88
CA LEU A 9 15.34 25.41 -7.83
C LEU A 9 14.59 24.17 -8.32
N ARG A 10 15.29 23.28 -9.04
CA ARG A 10 14.85 21.91 -9.26
C ARG A 10 14.85 21.28 -7.87
N SER A 11 13.71 21.40 -7.19
CA SER A 11 13.38 20.59 -6.04
C SER A 11 13.59 19.14 -6.48
N ALA A 12 14.71 18.58 -6.04
CA ALA A 12 14.98 17.16 -6.16
C ALA A 12 13.87 16.49 -5.35
N HIS A 13 12.82 16.07 -6.04
CA HIS A 13 11.79 15.19 -5.56
C HIS A 13 12.51 13.89 -5.26
N ARG A 14 13.11 13.82 -4.07
CA ARG A 14 13.65 12.59 -3.54
C ARG A 14 12.44 11.68 -3.40
N ARG A 15 12.21 10.89 -4.44
CA ARG A 15 11.08 9.98 -4.54
C ARG A 15 11.29 9.04 -3.37
N ARG A 16 10.52 9.26 -2.28
CA ARG A 16 10.43 8.25 -1.23
C ARG A 16 10.03 6.94 -1.96
N PRO A 17 10.67 5.80 -1.65
CA PRO A 17 10.19 4.54 -2.18
C PRO A 17 8.68 4.44 -1.95
N ARG A 18 7.93 4.12 -3.00
CA ARG A 18 6.47 4.01 -2.90
C ARG A 18 6.18 2.87 -1.93
N VAL A 19 5.58 3.18 -0.78
CA VAL A 19 5.29 2.22 0.30
C VAL A 19 4.57 0.96 -0.19
N LEU A 20 3.70 1.11 -1.21
CA LEU A 20 2.92 0.00 -1.77
C LEU A 20 3.66 -0.78 -2.86
N GLY A 21 4.75 -0.27 -3.43
CA GLY A 21 5.41 -0.93 -4.55
C GLY A 21 4.44 -1.26 -5.69
N GLU A 22 4.40 -2.52 -6.09
CA GLU A 22 3.48 -3.02 -7.12
C GLU A 22 2.05 -3.23 -6.60
N LEU A 23 1.85 -3.24 -5.27
CA LEU A 23 0.53 -3.42 -4.67
C LEU A 23 -0.42 -2.26 -5.03
N GLU A 24 0.12 -1.10 -5.41
CA GLU A 24 -0.65 0.06 -5.85
C GLU A 24 -1.49 -0.22 -7.10
N THR A 25 -1.02 -1.12 -7.98
CA THR A 25 -1.68 -1.50 -9.23
C THR A 25 -2.05 -2.98 -9.28
N ALA A 26 -1.94 -3.68 -8.14
CA ALA A 26 -2.28 -5.10 -8.06
C ALA A 26 -3.79 -5.32 -8.17
N GLU A 27 -4.18 -6.59 -8.35
CA GLU A 27 -5.58 -6.99 -8.39
C GLU A 27 -6.36 -6.48 -7.16
N PRO A 28 -7.59 -5.97 -7.34
CA PRO A 28 -8.39 -5.38 -6.26
C PRO A 28 -8.52 -6.29 -5.03
N GLU A 29 -8.63 -7.61 -5.23
CA GLU A 29 -8.74 -8.60 -4.16
C GLU A 29 -7.51 -8.62 -3.25
N SER A 30 -6.31 -8.39 -3.78
CA SER A 30 -5.07 -8.38 -3.00
C SER A 30 -5.01 -7.14 -2.10
N THR A 31 -5.35 -5.99 -2.68
CA THR A 31 -5.42 -4.70 -1.97
C THR A 31 -6.53 -4.70 -0.92
N GLU A 32 -7.67 -5.33 -1.22
CA GLU A 32 -8.78 -5.51 -0.29
C GLU A 32 -8.42 -6.45 0.87
N ALA A 33 -7.76 -7.57 0.59
CA ALA A 33 -7.28 -8.49 1.61
C ALA A 33 -6.38 -7.79 2.64
N VAL A 34 -5.41 -6.99 2.18
CA VAL A 34 -4.53 -6.22 3.07
C VAL A 34 -5.33 -5.18 3.86
N ARG A 35 -6.24 -4.42 3.20
CA ARG A 35 -7.08 -3.43 3.90
C ARG A 35 -7.91 -4.05 5.01
N VAL A 36 -8.61 -5.14 4.74
CA VAL A 36 -9.48 -5.79 5.74
C VAL A 36 -8.65 -6.45 6.83
N PHE A 37 -7.50 -7.04 6.50
CA PHE A 37 -6.57 -7.58 7.49
C PHE A 37 -6.08 -6.52 8.47
N ILE A 38 -5.65 -5.35 7.98
CA ILE A 38 -5.23 -4.22 8.82
C ILE A 38 -6.42 -3.69 9.65
N ALA A 39 -7.60 -3.54 9.04
CA ALA A 39 -8.81 -3.10 9.74
C ALA A 39 -9.29 -4.10 10.80
N ALA A 40 -8.93 -5.38 10.66
CA ALA A 40 -9.13 -6.42 11.65
C ALA A 40 -7.98 -6.52 12.67
N GLN A 41 -7.14 -5.49 12.79
CA GLN A 41 -6.00 -5.43 13.71
C GLN A 41 -5.02 -6.60 13.50
N CYS A 42 -4.76 -6.94 12.24
CA CYS A 42 -3.90 -8.05 11.86
C CYS A 42 -4.40 -9.43 12.35
N ASN A 43 -5.70 -9.58 12.62
CA ASN A 43 -6.30 -10.87 12.93
C ASN A 43 -6.81 -11.54 11.64
N VAL A 44 -6.12 -12.61 11.23
CA VAL A 44 -6.45 -13.35 10.01
C VAL A 44 -7.85 -13.98 10.07
N SER A 45 -8.25 -14.58 11.19
CA SER A 45 -9.58 -15.21 11.28
C SER A 45 -10.69 -14.17 11.14
N HIS A 46 -10.58 -13.08 11.90
CA HIS A 46 -11.58 -12.00 11.86
C HIS A 46 -11.64 -11.32 10.48
N ALA A 47 -10.50 -11.14 9.82
CA ALA A 47 -10.48 -10.62 8.45
C ALA A 47 -11.07 -11.59 7.43
N ALA A 48 -10.85 -12.91 7.59
CA ALA A 48 -11.41 -13.94 6.72
C ALA A 48 -12.93 -13.98 6.85
N ASP A 49 -13.45 -13.91 8.08
CA ASP A 49 -14.88 -13.83 8.37
C ASP A 49 -15.52 -12.60 7.72
N ARG A 50 -14.87 -11.43 7.83
CA ARG A 50 -15.34 -10.17 7.20
C ARG A 50 -15.35 -10.20 5.67
N LEU A 51 -14.46 -10.97 5.08
CA LEU A 51 -14.37 -11.16 3.63
C LEU A 51 -15.23 -12.33 3.12
N TYR A 52 -15.89 -13.07 4.01
CA TYR A 52 -16.62 -14.30 3.69
C TYR A 52 -15.76 -15.31 2.91
N VAL A 53 -14.48 -15.40 3.25
CA VAL A 53 -13.54 -16.37 2.67
C VAL A 53 -12.97 -17.28 3.74
N HIS A 54 -12.52 -18.46 3.34
CA HIS A 54 -11.77 -19.32 4.24
C HIS A 54 -10.43 -18.69 4.64
N ARG A 55 -9.97 -18.95 5.89
CA ARG A 55 -8.69 -18.45 6.42
C ARG A 55 -7.50 -18.70 5.48
N ASN A 56 -7.41 -19.90 4.92
CA ASN A 56 -6.30 -20.26 4.00
C ASN A 56 -6.34 -19.44 2.71
N THR A 57 -7.54 -19.13 2.21
CA THR A 57 -7.70 -18.27 1.03
C THR A 57 -7.18 -16.87 1.33
N LEU A 58 -7.51 -16.30 2.49
CA LEU A 58 -6.98 -15.01 2.91
C LEU A 58 -5.46 -15.04 3.07
N LEU A 59 -4.88 -16.06 3.71
CA LEU A 59 -3.43 -16.18 3.86
C LEU A 59 -2.70 -16.20 2.51
N ARG A 60 -3.25 -16.89 1.50
CA ARG A 60 -2.68 -16.90 0.14
C ARG A 60 -2.78 -15.52 -0.53
N ARG A 61 -3.89 -14.80 -0.33
CA ARG A 61 -4.04 -13.41 -0.82
C ARG A 61 -3.04 -12.47 -0.14
N LEU A 62 -2.87 -12.57 1.17
CA LEU A 62 -1.89 -11.77 1.92
C LEU A 62 -0.46 -12.09 1.49
N ALA A 63 -0.10 -13.36 1.33
CA ALA A 63 1.21 -13.75 0.83
C ALA A 63 1.48 -13.25 -0.60
N ARG A 64 0.45 -13.24 -1.47
CA ARG A 64 0.57 -12.64 -2.81
C ARG A 64 0.80 -11.14 -2.71
N ALA A 65 0.04 -10.44 -1.88
CA ALA A 65 0.19 -9.00 -1.66
C ALA A 65 1.56 -8.63 -1.10
N ASP A 66 2.09 -9.44 -0.17
CA ASP A 66 3.40 -9.21 0.46
C ASP A 66 4.55 -9.23 -0.54
N ARG A 67 4.46 -10.08 -1.58
CA ARG A 67 5.45 -10.12 -2.68
C ARG A 67 5.50 -8.84 -3.51
N HIS A 68 4.44 -8.03 -3.50
CA HIS A 68 4.37 -6.77 -4.23
C HIS A 68 4.87 -5.58 -3.40
N LEU A 69 5.01 -5.76 -2.08
CA LEU A 69 5.48 -4.71 -1.20
C LEU A 69 7.00 -4.59 -1.28
N PRO A 70 7.57 -3.37 -1.25
CA PRO A 70 9.02 -3.18 -1.18
C PRO A 70 9.64 -3.67 0.13
N ARG A 71 8.82 -3.81 1.18
CA ARG A 71 9.18 -4.32 2.51
C ARG A 71 8.03 -5.20 3.01
N PRO A 72 8.32 -6.27 3.78
CA PRO A 72 7.27 -7.14 4.29
C PRO A 72 6.21 -6.36 5.08
N LEU A 73 4.94 -6.70 4.88
CA LEU A 73 3.77 -6.06 5.49
C LEU A 73 3.93 -5.98 7.02
N ALA A 74 4.43 -7.05 7.64
CA ALA A 74 4.65 -7.11 9.08
C ALA A 74 5.63 -6.03 9.61
N ALA A 75 6.54 -5.53 8.78
CA ALA A 75 7.55 -4.54 9.15
C ALA A 75 7.09 -3.08 8.94
N ASN A 76 5.98 -2.84 8.25
CA ASN A 76 5.54 -1.49 7.87
C ASN A 76 4.01 -1.34 7.78
N VAL A 77 3.25 -2.11 8.57
CA VAL A 77 1.77 -2.12 8.58
C VAL A 77 1.16 -0.72 8.58
N VAL A 78 1.68 0.19 9.42
CA VAL A 78 1.15 1.57 9.56
C VAL A 78 1.37 2.39 8.28
N GLU A 79 2.54 2.28 7.67
CA GLU A 79 2.84 2.98 6.42
C GLU A 79 1.95 2.44 5.29
N VAL A 80 1.79 1.12 5.20
CA VAL A 80 0.95 0.45 4.20
C VAL A 80 -0.51 0.85 4.37
N ALA A 81 -1.03 0.83 5.60
CA ALA A 81 -2.39 1.27 5.92
C ALA A 81 -2.63 2.71 5.43
N SER A 82 -1.71 3.61 5.77
CA SER A 82 -1.79 5.03 5.40
C SER A 82 -1.77 5.22 3.88
N ALA A 83 -0.90 4.50 3.18
CA ALA A 83 -0.78 4.59 1.73
C ALA A 83 -2.02 4.02 1.01
N LEU A 84 -2.60 2.92 1.50
CA LEU A 84 -3.84 2.34 0.97
C LEU A 84 -5.04 3.28 1.14
N GLU A 85 -5.12 4.00 2.26
CA GLU A 85 -6.19 4.99 2.47
C GLU A 85 -6.07 6.20 1.51
N VAL A 86 -4.86 6.68 1.27
CA VAL A 86 -4.61 7.73 0.26
C VAL A 86 -4.97 7.24 -1.14
N LEU A 87 -4.60 6.00 -1.49
CA LEU A 87 -4.93 5.42 -2.79
C LEU A 87 -6.44 5.29 -2.98
N ARG A 88 -7.17 4.82 -1.96
CA ARG A 88 -8.63 4.69 -1.97
C ARG A 88 -9.32 6.04 -2.23
N ARG A 89 -8.84 7.11 -1.61
CA ARG A 89 -9.37 8.47 -1.82
C ARG A 89 -9.13 8.98 -3.23
N ARG A 90 -8.00 8.62 -3.85
CA ARG A 90 -7.71 9.00 -5.25
C ARG A 90 -8.53 8.23 -6.27
N ALA A 91 -8.87 6.98 -5.98
CA ALA A 91 -9.69 6.15 -6.86
C ALA A 91 -11.20 6.50 -6.80
N GLY A 92 -11.61 7.33 -5.83
CA GLY A 92 -13.01 7.72 -5.60
C GLY A 92 -13.34 9.18 -5.93
N PHE A 93 -12.61 9.80 -6.88
CA PHE A 93 -12.94 11.09 -7.49
C PHE A 93 -13.22 10.93 -8.98
#